data_AF-T1BMF9-F1
#
_entry.id   AF-T1BMF9-F1
#
_cell.length_a   1.000
_cell.length_b   1.000
_cell.length_c   1.000
_cell.angle_alpha   90.00
_cell.angle_beta   90.00
_cell.angle_gamma   90.00
#
_symmetry.space_group_name_H-M   'P 1'
#
loop_
_entity.id
_entity.type
_entity.pdbx_description
1 polymer ?
#
loop_
_entity_poly.entity_id
_entity_poly.type
_entity_poly.pdbx_seq_one_letter_code
_entity_poly.pdbx_strand_id
1 'polypeptide(L)' 'MTVPYIERYADQIIPRLMGSLPALLLVGPRATGKTTTARRYCRSVARLDRPAEAAAFRADPDSALRALQEPLLLDEW' A
#
# COMPACT_ATOMS: atom_id res chain seq x y z
N MET A 1 16.82 -3.46 -18.14
CA MET A 1 16.00 -4.69 -18.12
C MET A 1 15.23 -4.70 -16.82
N THR A 2 13.91 -4.63 -16.84
CA THR A 2 13.10 -4.79 -15.61
C THR A 2 13.06 -6.26 -15.23
N VAL A 3 13.46 -6.58 -14.00
CA VAL A 3 13.30 -7.95 -13.47
C VAL A 3 11.80 -8.24 -13.39
N PRO A 4 11.31 -9.32 -14.01
CA PRO A 4 9.90 -9.66 -13.95
C PRO A 4 9.49 -9.97 -12.49
N TYR A 5 8.25 -9.63 -12.16
CA TYR A 5 7.71 -9.93 -10.84
C TYR A 5 7.60 -11.46 -10.66
N ILE A 6 8.09 -11.97 -9.53
CA ILE A 6 7.92 -13.37 -9.13
C ILE A 6 6.71 -13.45 -8.21
N GLU A 7 5.75 -14.32 -8.57
CA GLU A 7 4.57 -14.59 -7.77
C GLU A 7 4.94 -15.06 -6.35
N ARG A 8 4.26 -14.49 -5.35
CA ARG A 8 4.45 -14.78 -3.94
C ARG A 8 3.18 -15.39 -3.38
N TYR A 9 3.31 -16.15 -2.29
CA TYR A 9 2.17 -16.72 -1.57
C TYR A 9 1.11 -15.67 -1.18
N ALA A 10 1.54 -14.45 -0.84
CA ALA A 10 0.66 -13.33 -0.51
C ALA A 10 -0.26 -12.90 -1.67
N ASP A 11 0.12 -13.15 -2.94
CA ASP A 11 -0.67 -12.75 -4.10
C ASP A 11 -2.04 -13.47 -4.17
N GLN A 12 -2.17 -14.61 -3.50
CA GLN A 12 -3.43 -15.37 -3.39
C GLN A 12 -4.33 -14.88 -2.24
N ILE A 13 -3.73 -14.28 -1.20
CA ILE A 13 -4.42 -13.93 0.04
C ILE A 13 -4.94 -12.50 -0.01
N ILE A 14 -4.11 -11.56 -0.47
CA ILE A 14 -4.42 -10.12 -0.49
C ILE A 14 -5.75 -9.82 -1.17
N PRO A 15 -6.01 -10.22 -2.44
CA PRO A 15 -7.26 -9.87 -3.13
C PRO A 15 -8.49 -10.49 -2.45
N ARG A 16 -8.36 -11.69 -1.87
CA ARG A 16 -9.44 -12.33 -1.12
C ARG A 16 -9.80 -11.53 0.13
N LEU A 17 -8.79 -11.10 0.90
CA LEU A 17 -9.01 -10.31 2.11
C LEU A 17 -9.50 -8.89 1.79
N MET A 18 -9.01 -8.25 0.73
CA MET A 18 -9.51 -6.93 0.29
C MET A 18 -10.99 -6.95 -0.10
N GLY A 19 -11.49 -8.09 -0.60
CA GLY A 19 -12.93 -8.24 -0.87
C GLY A 19 -13.79 -8.38 0.38
N SER A 20 -13.20 -8.55 1.57
CA SER A 20 -13.91 -8.82 2.83
C SER A 20 -13.60 -7.81 3.94
N LEU A 21 -12.48 -7.10 3.86
CA LEU A 21 -11.98 -6.19 4.88
C LEU A 21 -11.70 -4.81 4.29
N PRO A 22 -12.02 -3.72 5.02
CA PRO A 22 -11.82 -2.36 4.53
C PRO A 22 -10.34 -1.96 4.46
N ALA A 23 -9.47 -2.64 5.21
CA ALA A 23 -8.04 -2.36 5.25
C ALA A 23 -7.23 -3.61 5.61
N LEU A 24 -5.99 -3.68 5.12
CA LEU A 24 -5.04 -4.74 5.41
C LEU A 24 -3.70 -4.16 5.85
N LEU A 25 -3.09 -4.75 6.88
CA LEU A 25 -1.73 -4.46 7.31
C LEU A 25 -0.79 -5.58 6.85
N LEU A 26 0.16 -5.26 5.97
CA LEU A 26 1.14 -6.24 5.47
C LEU A 26 2.42 -6.18 6.32
N VAL A 27 2.60 -7.18 7.19
CA VAL A 27 3.78 -7.29 8.06
C VAL A 27 4.80 -8.30 7.55
N GLY A 28 6.07 -8.10 7.92
CA GLY A 28 7.15 -9.04 7.64
C GLY A 28 8.54 -8.38 7.59
N PRO A 29 9.63 -9.17 7.51
CA PRO A 29 11.00 -8.66 7.56
C PRO A 29 11.31 -7.59 6.49
N ARG A 30 12.40 -6.83 6.70
CA ARG A 30 12.90 -5.90 5.69
C ARG A 30 13.27 -6.65 4.40
N ALA A 31 13.08 -6.01 3.25
CA ALA A 31 13.47 -6.52 1.94
C ALA A 31 12.79 -7.84 1.49
N THR A 32 11.64 -8.21 2.05
CA THR A 32 10.84 -9.37 1.60
C THR A 32 9.86 -9.08 0.46
N GLY A 33 9.84 -7.84 -0.04
CA GLY A 33 9.00 -7.45 -1.18
C GLY A 33 7.56 -7.06 -0.85
N LYS A 34 7.23 -6.76 0.43
CA LYS A 34 5.88 -6.33 0.86
C LYS A 34 5.33 -5.18 0.03
N THR A 35 6.07 -4.07 -0.03
CA THR A 35 5.72 -2.89 -0.83
C THR A 35 5.60 -3.23 -2.31
N THR A 36 6.53 -4.04 -2.84
CA THR A 36 6.49 -4.48 -4.25
C THR A 36 5.23 -5.28 -4.56
N THR A 37 4.79 -6.18 -3.67
CA THR A 37 3.56 -6.95 -3.82
C THR A 37 2.32 -6.05 -3.65
N ALA A 38 2.26 -5.24 -2.60
CA ALA A 38 1.10 -4.38 -2.31
C ALA A 38 0.78 -3.42 -3.47
N ARG A 39 1.80 -2.85 -4.11
CA ARG A 39 1.65 -1.96 -5.28
C ARG A 39 0.94 -2.59 -6.46
N ARG A 40 0.88 -3.92 -6.56
CA ARG A 40 0.14 -4.62 -7.63
C ARG A 40 -1.37 -4.55 -7.45
N TYR A 41 -1.84 -4.32 -6.22
CA TYR A 41 -3.25 -4.35 -5.85
C TYR A 41 -3.84 -2.96 -5.59
N CYS A 42 -2.98 -1.94 -5.50
CA CYS A 42 -3.38 -0.56 -5.18
C CYS A 42 -3.34 0.33 -6.43
N ARG A 43 -4.28 1.27 -6.53
CA ARG A 43 -4.36 2.26 -7.61
C ARG A 43 -3.63 3.55 -7.29
N SER A 44 -3.43 3.84 -6.00
CA SER A 44 -2.65 4.97 -5.54
C SER A 44 -1.73 4.58 -4.39
N VAL A 45 -0.69 5.39 -4.16
CA VAL A 45 0.29 5.21 -3.10
C VAL A 45 0.48 6.55 -2.40
N ALA A 46 0.33 6.58 -1.08
CA ALA A 46 0.74 7.68 -0.23
C ALA A 46 1.98 7.23 0.54
N ARG A 47 3.07 7.98 0.42
CA ARG A 47 4.34 7.64 1.08
C ARG A 47 4.56 8.52 2.29
N LEU A 48 4.25 7.99 3.46
CA LEU A 48 4.25 8.70 4.73
C LEU A 48 5.68 8.88 5.29
N ASP A 49 6.68 8.24 4.70
CA ASP A 49 8.10 8.52 4.91
C ASP A 49 8.48 9.93 4.41
N ARG A 50 7.79 10.44 3.37
CA ARG A 50 8.05 11.77 2.82
C ARG A 50 7.35 12.84 3.65
N PRO A 51 8.09 13.80 4.25
CA PRO A 51 7.48 14.82 5.09
C PRO A 51 6.37 15.64 4.42
N ALA A 52 6.52 15.91 3.11
CA ALA A 52 5.54 16.67 2.33
C ALA A 52 4.21 15.91 2.14
N GLU A 53 4.26 14.60 1.88
CA GLU A 53 3.06 13.78 1.74
C GLU A 53 2.41 13.55 3.12
N ALA A 54 3.22 13.25 4.14
CA ALA A 54 2.75 13.04 5.50
C ALA A 54 2.08 14.28 6.13
N ALA A 55 2.47 15.49 5.72
CA ALA A 55 1.91 16.74 6.25
C ALA A 55 0.39 16.83 6.04
N ALA A 56 -0.13 16.41 4.88
CA ALA A 56 -1.56 16.42 4.61
C ALA A 56 -2.34 15.47 5.52
N PHE A 57 -1.82 14.25 5.72
CA PHE A 57 -2.44 13.24 6.59
C PHE A 57 -2.40 13.65 8.07
N ARG A 58 -1.36 14.35 8.52
CA ARG A 58 -1.29 14.90 9.88
C ARG A 58 -2.26 16.05 10.11
N ALA A 59 -2.55 16.83 9.08
CA ALA A 59 -3.46 17.97 9.17
C ALA A 59 -4.94 17.53 9.15
N ASP A 60 -5.32 16.68 8.19
CA ASP A 60 -6.67 16.12 8.07
C ASP A 60 -6.60 14.77 7.31
N PRO A 61 -6.59 13.63 8.02
CA PRO A 61 -6.48 12.32 7.39
C PRO A 61 -7.70 11.96 6.54
N ASP A 62 -8.91 12.39 6.92
CA ASP A 62 -10.13 12.06 6.18
C ASP A 62 -10.18 12.81 4.85
N SER A 63 -9.78 14.08 4.83
CA SER A 63 -9.64 14.83 3.58
C SER A 63 -8.51 14.27 2.71
N ALA A 64 -7.37 13.89 3.30
CA ALA A 64 -6.26 13.30 2.57
C ALA A 64 -6.63 11.96 1.92
N LEU A 65 -7.34 11.09 2.64
CA LEU A 65 -7.82 9.81 2.11
C LEU A 65 -8.83 9.99 0.97
N ARG A 66 -9.81 10.90 1.13
CA ARG A 66 -10.83 11.19 0.11
C ARG A 66 -10.26 11.72 -1.21
N ALA A 67 -9.06 12.31 -1.19
CA ALA A 67 -8.40 12.84 -2.37
C ALA A 67 -7.69 11.76 -3.22
N LEU A 68 -7.58 10.52 -2.73
CA LEU A 68 -6.80 9.45 -3.35
C LEU A 68 -7.68 8.33 -3.93
N GLN A 69 -7.15 7.59 -4.90
CA GLN A 69 -7.89 6.50 -5.55
C GLN A 69 -7.75 5.18 -4.78
N GLU A 70 -8.88 4.58 -4.44
CA GLU A 70 -8.91 3.25 -3.85
C GLU A 70 -8.72 2.13 -4.89
N PRO A 71 -8.05 1.02 -4.54
CA PRO A 71 -7.41 0.79 -3.23
C PRO A 71 -6.12 1.59 -3.05
N LEU A 72 -5.92 2.16 -1.87
CA LEU A 72 -4.76 3.00 -1.52
C LEU A 72 -3.71 2.19 -0.75
N LEU A 73 -2.44 2.31 -1.15
CA LEU A 73 -1.31 1.86 -0.35
C LEU A 73 -0.79 3.01 0.52
N LEU A 74 -0.84 2.85 1.84
CA LEU A 74 -0.08 3.69 2.78
C LEU A 74 1.30 3.03 3.00
N ASP A 75 2.37 3.70 2.58
CA ASP A 75 3.75 3.18 2.61
C ASP A 75 4.61 4.02 3.56
N GLU A 76 5.28 3.39 4.52
CA GLU A 76 6.08 4.04 5.56
C GLU A 76 7.61 3.86 5.39
N TRP A 77 8.03 3.36 4.22
CA TRP A 77 9.42 3.02 3.89
C TRP A 77 10.16 4.10 3.11
#